data_AF-A0A3B8L4H2-F1
#
_entry.id   AF-A0A3B8L4H2-F1
#
_cell.length_a   1.000
_cell.length_b   1.000
_cell.length_c   1.000
_cell.angle_alpha   90.00
_cell.angle_beta   90.00
_cell.angle_gamma   90.00
#
_symmetry.space_group_name_H-M   'P 1'
#
loop_
_entity.id
_entity.type
_entity.pdbx_description
1 polymer ?
#
loop_
_entity_poly.entity_id
_entity_poly.type
_entity_poly.pdbx_seq_one_letter_code
_entity_poly.pdbx_strand_id
1 'polypeptide(L)'
;KGNMFYWGRRGPSVHLRYEVPRDRQLRYAYTEVTVPRGEDPIGSFFMANGFGEGYFGFQVNGTKERRILFSVWSPFKTNNPRDIPKDQRITVLGNGPKVHVGKFGNEGSGGQSYLVYPWKA
;
A
#
# COMPACT_ATOMS: atom_id res chain seq x y z
N LYS A 1 12.88 -22.79 6.15
CA LYS A 1 11.94 -23.70 5.44
C LYS A 1 10.69 -23.84 6.33
N GLY A 2 9.53 -23.30 5.95
CA GLY A 2 8.34 -23.38 6.82
C GLY A 2 7.14 -22.49 6.47
N ASN A 3 7.30 -21.40 5.71
CA ASN A 3 6.19 -20.45 5.53
C ASN A 3 5.27 -20.76 4.35
N MET A 4 5.53 -21.83 3.58
CA MET A 4 4.71 -22.17 2.41
C MET A 4 3.28 -22.53 2.78
N PHE A 5 3.05 -23.09 3.98
CA PHE A 5 1.69 -23.31 4.49
C PHE A 5 0.93 -21.99 4.66
N TYR A 6 1.55 -20.99 5.29
CA TYR A 6 0.96 -19.66 5.47
C TYR A 6 0.71 -18.97 4.12
N TRP A 7 1.70 -18.92 3.23
CA TRP A 7 1.58 -18.27 1.92
C TRP A 7 0.61 -19.00 0.98
N GLY A 8 0.59 -20.33 1.02
CA GLY A 8 -0.35 -21.14 0.23
C GLY A 8 -1.80 -20.88 0.60
N ARG A 9 -2.12 -20.69 1.89
CA ARG A 9 -3.49 -20.36 2.33
C ARG A 9 -3.90 -18.92 2.02
N ARG A 10 -2.94 -18.00 1.90
CA ARG A 10 -3.22 -16.62 1.43
C ARG A 10 -3.59 -16.57 -0.05
N GLY A 11 -3.11 -17.52 -0.83
CA GLY A 11 -3.35 -17.60 -2.26
C GLY A 11 -2.43 -16.68 -3.09
N PRO A 12 -2.46 -16.84 -4.42
CA PRO A 12 -1.59 -16.09 -5.33
C PRO A 12 -2.13 -14.68 -5.57
N SER A 13 -1.43 -13.65 -5.10
CA SER A 13 -1.74 -12.27 -5.47
C SER A 13 -1.53 -12.06 -6.98
N VAL A 14 -2.44 -11.33 -7.62
CA VAL A 14 -2.40 -11.01 -9.05
C VAL A 14 -2.20 -9.51 -9.26
N HIS A 15 -1.61 -9.14 -10.39
CA HIS A 15 -1.24 -7.75 -10.69
C HIS A 15 -1.59 -7.42 -12.13
N LEU A 16 -2.19 -6.26 -12.36
CA LEU A 16 -2.30 -5.64 -13.67
C LEU A 16 -1.23 -4.55 -13.78
N ARG A 17 -0.57 -4.48 -14.93
CA ARG A 17 0.44 -3.46 -15.24
C ARG A 17 -0.01 -2.73 -16.49
N TYR A 18 -0.07 -1.41 -16.40
CA TYR A 18 -0.35 -0.56 -17.53
C TYR A 18 0.95 -0.22 -18.27
N GLU A 19 0.90 -0.27 -19.60
CA GLU A 19 2.00 0.25 -20.40
C GLU A 19 2.02 1.78 -20.32
N VAL A 20 3.17 2.33 -19.94
CA VAL A 20 3.38 3.78 -19.84
C VAL A 20 4.34 4.25 -20.93
N PRO A 21 4.10 5.42 -21.56
CA PRO A 21 5.01 5.99 -22.53
C PRO A 21 6.40 6.21 -21.94
N ARG A 22 7.45 5.75 -22.64
CA ARG A 22 8.86 5.87 -22.18
C ARG A 22 9.49 7.21 -22.52
N ASP A 23 8.91 7.93 -23.47
CA ASP A 23 9.39 9.19 -24.04
C ASP A 23 8.85 10.42 -23.32
N ARG A 24 8.11 10.24 -22.20
CA ARG A 24 7.43 11.32 -21.49
C ARG A 24 7.64 11.23 -19.99
N GLN A 25 7.80 12.39 -19.36
CA GLN A 25 7.78 12.52 -17.90
C GLN A 25 6.32 12.57 -17.42
N LEU A 26 5.88 11.52 -16.74
CA LEU A 26 4.55 11.46 -16.13
C LEU A 26 4.59 12.05 -14.72
N ARG A 27 3.54 12.79 -14.36
CA ARG A 27 3.39 13.39 -13.02
C ARG A 27 2.22 12.83 -12.22
N TYR A 28 1.20 12.33 -12.91
CA TYR A 28 -0.04 11.88 -12.31
C TYR A 28 -0.46 10.55 -12.93
N ALA A 29 -1.05 9.69 -12.11
CA ALA A 29 -1.74 8.49 -12.52
C ALA A 29 -3.17 8.55 -11.94
N TYR A 30 -4.14 8.10 -12.73
CA TYR A 30 -5.55 8.07 -12.37
C TYR A 30 -6.12 6.69 -12.66
N THR A 31 -6.85 6.15 -11.70
CA THR A 31 -7.51 4.84 -11.80
C THR A 31 -8.83 4.92 -11.05
N GLU A 32 -9.88 4.41 -11.66
CA GLU A 32 -11.16 4.11 -11.00
C GLU A 32 -11.18 2.62 -10.66
N VAL A 33 -11.58 2.28 -9.44
CA VAL A 33 -11.70 0.88 -9.00
C VAL A 33 -13.07 0.69 -8.37
N THR A 34 -13.79 -0.31 -8.86
CA THR A 34 -15.07 -0.77 -8.30
C THR A 34 -14.89 -2.20 -7.84
N VAL A 35 -15.23 -2.48 -6.58
CA VAL A 35 -15.28 -3.84 -6.05
C VAL A 35 -16.75 -4.27 -6.09
N PRO A 36 -17.14 -5.31 -6.84
CA PRO A 36 -18.53 -5.77 -6.86
C PRO A 36 -19.00 -6.22 -5.46
N ARG A 37 -20.28 -6.01 -5.16
CA ARG A 37 -20.90 -6.48 -3.92
C ARG A 37 -20.65 -7.97 -3.71
N GLY A 38 -20.05 -8.32 -2.57
CA GLY A 38 -19.71 -9.70 -2.20
C GLY A 38 -18.27 -10.10 -2.55
N GLU A 39 -17.56 -9.30 -3.36
CA GLU A 39 -16.17 -9.52 -3.76
C GLU A 39 -15.17 -8.73 -2.89
N ASP A 40 -15.57 -8.40 -1.66
CA ASP A 40 -14.79 -7.66 -0.68
C ASP A 40 -14.45 -8.48 0.59
N PRO A 41 -13.83 -9.67 0.46
CA PRO A 41 -13.54 -10.51 1.63
C PRO A 41 -12.56 -9.80 2.59
N ILE A 42 -12.76 -10.04 3.88
CA ILE A 42 -11.89 -9.50 4.94
C ILE A 42 -10.45 -10.00 4.73
N GLY A 43 -9.48 -9.09 4.82
CA GLY A 43 -8.07 -9.37 4.58
C GLY A 43 -7.59 -8.99 3.17
N SER A 44 -8.50 -8.58 2.28
CA SER A 44 -8.15 -8.12 0.93
C SER A 44 -7.50 -6.73 0.91
N PHE A 45 -6.57 -6.56 -0.02
CA PHE A 45 -6.03 -5.27 -0.40
C PHE A 45 -6.23 -5.04 -1.90
N PHE A 46 -7.06 -4.05 -2.23
CA PHE A 46 -7.30 -3.59 -3.58
C PHE A 46 -6.31 -2.45 -3.89
N MET A 47 -5.12 -2.83 -4.35
CA MET A 47 -4.09 -1.87 -4.75
C MET A 47 -4.49 -1.23 -6.09
N ALA A 48 -4.73 0.08 -6.08
CA ALA A 48 -5.21 0.81 -7.23
C ALA A 48 -4.07 1.40 -8.07
N ASN A 49 -3.15 2.12 -7.41
CA ASN A 49 -2.04 2.79 -8.07
C ASN A 49 -0.72 2.44 -7.39
N GLY A 50 0.06 1.56 -8.03
CA GLY A 50 1.41 1.21 -7.63
C GLY A 50 2.44 2.02 -8.41
N PHE A 51 3.60 2.26 -7.82
CA PHE A 51 4.74 2.91 -8.46
C PHE A 51 6.05 2.25 -7.99
N GLY A 52 7.19 2.65 -8.56
CA GLY A 52 8.47 1.96 -8.33
C GLY A 52 8.85 1.83 -6.86
N GLU A 53 8.47 2.82 -6.05
CA GLU A 53 8.87 2.97 -4.66
C GLU A 53 7.70 2.81 -3.68
N GLY A 54 6.52 2.36 -4.11
CA GLY A 54 5.36 2.36 -3.22
C GLY A 54 4.04 1.89 -3.82
N TYR A 55 3.00 2.05 -3.01
CA TYR A 55 1.64 1.65 -3.37
C TYR A 55 0.58 2.58 -2.78
N PHE A 56 -0.54 2.66 -3.49
CA PHE A 56 -1.76 3.32 -3.06
C PHE A 56 -2.97 2.42 -3.35
N GLY A 57 -3.87 2.28 -2.39
CA GLY A 57 -5.07 1.46 -2.56
C GLY A 57 -5.96 1.46 -1.33
N PHE A 58 -6.81 0.44 -1.21
CA PHE A 58 -7.77 0.34 -0.12
C PHE A 58 -8.03 -1.09 0.33
N GLN A 59 -8.36 -1.25 1.62
CA GLN A 59 -8.36 -2.52 2.33
C GLN A 59 -9.70 -2.81 3.02
N VAL A 60 -9.97 -4.10 3.20
CA VAL A 60 -10.99 -4.61 4.14
C VAL A 60 -10.26 -5.16 5.36
N ASN A 61 -10.16 -4.36 6.42
CA ASN A 61 -9.35 -4.71 7.60
C ASN A 61 -10.15 -5.53 8.62
N GLY A 62 -11.47 -5.45 8.59
CA GLY A 62 -12.36 -6.22 9.45
C GLY A 62 -13.82 -5.86 9.21
N THR A 63 -14.71 -6.36 10.09
CA THR A 63 -16.16 -6.12 9.98
C THR A 63 -16.56 -4.66 10.23
N LYS A 64 -15.70 -3.88 10.91
CA LYS A 64 -15.96 -2.49 11.31
C LYS A 64 -14.96 -1.48 10.77
N GLU A 65 -13.92 -1.94 10.07
CA GLU A 65 -12.82 -1.07 9.66
C GLU A 65 -12.37 -1.36 8.23
N ARG A 66 -12.25 -0.29 7.45
CA ARG A 66 -11.73 -0.26 6.10
C ARG A 66 -10.80 0.92 5.98
N ARG A 67 -9.69 0.75 5.26
CA ARG A 67 -8.63 1.77 5.14
C ARG A 67 -8.39 2.12 3.70
N ILE A 68 -8.12 3.40 3.44
CA ILE A 68 -7.36 3.86 2.28
C ILE A 68 -5.90 3.95 2.72
N LEU A 69 -4.98 3.31 2.02
CA LEU A 69 -3.58 3.14 2.42
C LEU A 69 -2.65 3.68 1.33
N PHE A 70 -1.64 4.44 1.75
CA PHE A 70 -0.54 4.92 0.92
C PHE A 70 0.80 4.64 1.61
N SER A 71 1.72 3.99 0.91
CA SER A 71 3.04 3.64 1.45
C SER A 71 4.16 3.93 0.45
N VAL A 72 5.31 4.34 0.99
CA VAL A 72 6.54 4.61 0.24
C VAL A 72 7.69 3.92 0.96
N TRP A 73 8.45 3.09 0.24
CA TRP A 73 9.68 2.47 0.76
C TRP A 73 10.81 3.48 0.84
N SER A 74 11.60 3.38 1.91
CA SER A 74 12.90 4.06 2.00
C SER A 74 13.92 3.35 1.09
N PRO A 75 14.89 4.08 0.51
CA PRO A 75 15.99 3.47 -0.25
C PRO A 75 16.93 2.63 0.65
N PHE A 76 16.95 2.89 1.96
CA PHE A 76 17.74 2.13 2.92
C PHE A 76 17.19 0.72 3.13
N LYS A 77 18.03 -0.30 2.88
CA LYS A 77 17.66 -1.73 2.99
C LYS A 77 17.66 -2.18 4.45
N THR A 78 16.48 -2.20 5.07
CA THR A 78 16.27 -2.76 6.41
C THR A 78 14.82 -3.25 6.59
N ASN A 79 14.60 -4.16 7.52
CA ASN A 79 13.26 -4.55 8.00
C ASN A 79 12.81 -3.78 9.25
N ASN A 80 13.67 -2.94 9.81
CA ASN A 80 13.36 -2.12 10.97
C ASN A 80 13.46 -0.62 10.60
N PRO A 81 12.34 0.12 10.56
CA PRO A 81 12.34 1.53 10.15
C PRO A 81 13.09 2.45 11.11
N ARG A 82 13.44 1.98 12.30
CA ARG A 82 14.25 2.75 13.27
C ARG A 82 15.72 2.83 12.85
N ASP A 83 16.19 1.87 12.07
CA ASP A 83 17.59 1.77 11.63
C ASP A 83 17.88 2.68 10.43
N ILE A 84 16.83 3.23 9.79
CA ILE A 84 16.98 4.11 8.62
C ILE A 84 17.69 5.41 9.05
N PRO A 85 18.84 5.76 8.42
CA PRO A 85 19.52 7.04 8.60
C PRO A 85 18.60 8.23 8.30
N LYS A 86 18.78 9.35 9.01
CA LYS A 86 17.84 10.49 8.96
C LYS A 86 17.61 11.02 7.53
N ASP A 87 18.66 11.05 6.72
CA ASP A 87 18.69 11.50 5.32
C ASP A 87 18.04 10.52 4.33
N GLN A 88 17.76 9.29 4.76
CA GLN A 88 17.11 8.25 3.94
C GLN A 88 15.68 7.94 4.42
N ARG A 89 15.18 8.64 5.43
CA ARG A 89 13.81 8.46 5.91
C ARG A 89 12.81 9.11 4.96
N ILE A 90 11.69 8.43 4.75
CA ILE A 90 10.51 9.05 4.16
C ILE A 90 10.03 10.16 5.08
N THR A 91 9.96 11.38 4.54
CA THR A 91 9.59 12.59 5.27
C THR A 91 8.15 12.97 4.94
N VAL A 92 7.37 13.26 5.97
CA VAL A 92 5.98 13.69 5.84
C VAL A 92 5.97 15.16 5.45
N LEU A 93 5.44 15.48 4.28
CA LEU A 93 5.29 16.87 3.81
C LEU A 93 3.95 17.48 4.23
N GLY A 94 2.94 16.65 4.46
CA GLY A 94 1.61 17.05 4.93
C GLY A 94 0.69 15.84 5.04
N ASN A 95 -0.44 16.01 5.72
CA ASN A 95 -1.46 14.96 5.87
C ASN A 95 -2.86 15.56 5.90
N GLY A 96 -3.82 14.84 5.32
CA GLY A 96 -5.23 15.22 5.37
C GLY A 96 -5.84 15.03 6.76
N PRO A 97 -7.02 15.63 7.02
CA PRO A 97 -7.77 15.40 8.25
C PRO A 97 -8.00 13.90 8.50
N LYS A 98 -7.81 13.46 9.74
CA LYS A 98 -7.99 12.06 10.19
C LYS A 98 -7.07 11.02 9.52
N VAL A 99 -6.10 11.44 8.71
CA VAL A 99 -5.07 10.54 8.18
C VAL A 99 -4.11 10.20 9.31
N HIS A 100 -3.93 8.91 9.56
CA HIS A 100 -2.91 8.38 10.43
C HIS A 100 -1.61 8.25 9.64
N VAL A 101 -0.50 8.74 10.20
CA VAL A 101 0.82 8.68 9.57
C VAL A 101 1.77 7.88 10.45
N GLY A 102 2.56 7.01 9.84
CA GLY A 102 3.44 6.10 10.55
C GLY A 102 4.56 5.55 9.69
N LYS A 103 5.17 4.47 10.16
CA LYS A 103 6.28 3.76 9.50
C LYS A 103 5.94 2.29 9.42
N PHE A 104 6.54 1.58 8.47
CA PHE A 104 6.40 0.14 8.32
C PHE A 104 7.76 -0.56 8.23
N GLY A 105 7.76 -1.87 8.44
CA GLY A 105 8.92 -2.75 8.48
C GLY A 105 8.55 -4.20 8.12
N ASN A 106 9.50 -5.12 8.24
CA ASN A 106 9.37 -6.56 7.95
C ASN A 106 9.08 -6.96 6.49
N GLU A 107 9.07 -5.99 5.57
CA GLU A 107 8.90 -6.19 4.12
C GLU A 107 9.77 -5.20 3.33
N GLY A 108 10.98 -4.97 3.82
CA GLY A 108 11.60 -3.65 3.70
C GLY A 108 11.01 -2.69 4.72
N SER A 109 11.39 -1.41 4.64
CA SER A 109 10.91 -0.39 5.59
C SER A 109 10.68 0.94 4.91
N GLY A 110 9.77 1.74 5.46
CA GLY A 110 9.39 3.02 4.87
C GLY A 110 8.38 3.80 5.68
N GLY A 111 7.78 4.79 5.03
CA GLY A 111 6.68 5.59 5.56
C GLY A 111 5.34 5.09 5.03
N GLN A 112 4.31 5.13 5.88
CA GLN A 112 2.95 4.83 5.46
C GLN A 112 1.96 5.84 6.03
N SER A 113 0.82 5.96 5.37
CA SER A 113 -0.33 6.70 5.88
C SER A 113 -1.61 5.97 5.54
N TYR A 114 -2.61 6.05 6.41
CA TYR A 114 -3.93 5.52 6.11
C TYR A 114 -5.05 6.40 6.65
N LEU A 115 -6.17 6.38 5.94
CA LEU A 115 -7.44 6.94 6.38
C LEU A 115 -8.42 5.81 6.64
N VAL A 116 -9.03 5.77 7.82
CA VAL A 116 -10.18 4.89 8.07
C VAL A 116 -11.38 5.48 7.33
N TYR A 117 -11.84 4.80 6.29
CA TYR A 117 -12.92 5.26 5.42
C TYR A 117 -13.84 4.09 5.06
N PRO A 118 -15.14 4.16 5.37
CA PRO A 118 -16.09 3.06 5.16
C PRO A 118 -16.55 3.00 3.70
N TRP A 119 -15.60 2.77 2.78
CA TRP A 119 -15.93 2.51 1.37
C TRP A 119 -16.80 1.26 1.25
N LYS A 120 -17.59 1.19 0.18
CA LYS A 120 -18.54 0.12 -0.07
C LYS A 120 -18.19 -0.57 -1.38
N ALA A 121 -18.41 -1.88 -1.40
CA ALA A 121 -18.59 -2.63 -2.63
C ALA A 121 -19.96 -2.33 -3.25
#